data_AF-A0A2T0HPU9-F1
#
_entry.id   AF-A0A2T0HPU9-F1
#
_cell.length_a   1.000
_cell.length_b   1.000
_cell.length_c   1.000
_cell.angle_alpha   90.00
_cell.angle_beta   90.00
_cell.angle_gamma   90.00
#
_symmetry.space_group_name_H-M   'P 1'
#
loop_
_entity.id
_entity.type
_entity.pdbx_description
1 polymer ?
#
loop_
_entity_poly.entity_id
_entity_poly.type
_entity_poly.pdbx_seq_one_letter_code
_entity_poly.pdbx_strand_id
1 'polypeptide(L)'
;MYESLQGIAAIAAANQFFDDLCQLVDDREELPLLRPQVEAYRWKALNHAGAGNTYHQMRGFLCGLMVSEILDVEQGRHLHQRLENSYDGGWS
;
A
#
# COMPACT_ATOMS: atom_id res chain seq x y z
N MET A 1 11.63 -18.97 1.86
CA MET A 1 11.73 -18.06 3.01
C MET A 1 11.65 -16.66 2.42
N TYR A 2 10.60 -15.90 2.73
CA TYR A 2 10.49 -14.53 2.21
C TYR A 2 11.33 -13.61 3.09
N GLU A 3 12.01 -12.66 2.46
CA GLU A 3 12.81 -11.67 3.19
C GLU A 3 11.88 -10.57 3.74
N SER A 4 12.02 -10.27 5.02
CA SER A 4 11.36 -9.11 5.63
C SER A 4 11.99 -7.81 5.13
N LEU A 5 11.21 -6.74 5.08
CA LEU A 5 11.74 -5.42 4.75
C LEU A 5 12.81 -5.03 5.78
N GLN A 6 14.02 -4.72 5.30
CA GLN A 6 15.13 -4.33 6.17
C GLN A 6 15.41 -2.83 6.07
N GLY A 7 15.82 -2.24 7.19
CA GLY A 7 16.15 -0.81 7.28
C GLY A 7 15.03 0.00 7.94
N ILE A 8 15.41 0.75 8.98
CA ILE A 8 14.49 1.58 9.79
C ILE A 8 13.75 2.59 8.89
N ALA A 9 14.46 3.21 7.94
CA ALA A 9 13.87 4.18 7.01
C ALA A 9 12.85 3.53 6.06
N ALA A 10 13.13 2.33 5.55
CA ALA A 10 12.21 1.61 4.66
C ALA A 10 10.93 1.16 5.40
N ILE A 11 11.09 0.65 6.63
CA ILE A 11 9.95 0.28 7.50
C ILE A 11 9.12 1.51 7.87
N ALA A 12 9.75 2.64 8.17
CA ALA A 12 9.04 3.89 8.49
C ALA A 12 8.27 4.42 7.28
N ALA A 13 8.90 4.46 6.09
CA ALA A 13 8.26 4.89 4.85
C ALA A 13 7.07 3.97 4.48
N ALA A 14 7.25 2.66 4.67
CA ALA A 14 6.20 1.67 4.47
C ALA A 14 5.00 1.91 5.38
N ASN A 15 5.25 2.06 6.68
CA ASN A 15 4.21 2.35 7.66
C ASN A 15 3.48 3.66 7.33
N GLN A 16 4.20 4.73 7.01
CA GLN A 16 3.60 6.02 6.65
C GLN A 16 2.70 5.89 5.40
N PHE A 17 3.14 5.15 4.38
CA PHE A 17 2.31 4.89 3.19
C PHE A 17 0.98 4.21 3.55
N PHE A 18 1.02 3.18 4.38
CA PHE A 18 -0.20 2.50 4.81
C PHE A 18 -1.05 3.35 5.74
N ASP A 19 -0.44 4.15 6.64
CA ASP A 19 -1.18 5.04 7.53
C ASP A 19 -1.94 6.12 6.73
N ASP A 20 -1.31 6.68 5.69
CA ASP A 20 -1.98 7.66 4.80
C ASP A 20 -3.11 7.01 4.00
N LEU A 21 -2.90 5.79 3.48
CA LEU A 21 -3.94 5.05 2.76
C LEU A 21 -5.11 4.69 3.69
N CYS A 22 -4.80 4.27 4.91
CA CYS A 22 -5.74 3.99 5.98
C CYS A 22 -6.64 5.20 6.28
N GLN A 23 -6.06 6.39 6.42
CA GLN A 23 -6.81 7.62 6.63
C GLN A 23 -7.79 7.91 5.47
N LEU A 24 -7.37 7.68 4.22
CA LEU A 24 -8.21 7.90 3.04
C LEU A 24 -9.37 6.90 2.92
N VAL A 25 -9.22 5.68 3.46
CA VAL A 25 -10.27 4.65 3.42
C VAL A 25 -11.17 4.65 4.66
N ASP A 26 -10.68 5.14 5.80
CA ASP A 26 -11.45 5.19 7.06
C ASP A 26 -12.64 6.15 6.97
N ASP A 27 -12.56 7.19 6.14
CA ASP A 27 -13.66 8.12 5.87
C ASP A 27 -14.84 7.47 5.12
N ARG A 28 -14.73 6.16 4.78
CA ARG A 28 -15.73 5.42 4.00
C ARG A 28 -16.38 4.31 4.84
N GLU A 29 -17.32 4.71 5.71
CA GLU A 29 -18.10 3.78 6.55
C GLU A 29 -18.86 2.70 5.75
N GLU A 30 -19.13 2.94 4.47
CA GLU A 30 -19.86 2.03 3.56
C GLU A 30 -19.06 0.79 3.17
N LEU A 31 -17.74 0.76 3.41
CA LEU A 31 -16.84 -0.33 3.03
C LEU A 31 -16.05 -0.87 4.25
N PRO A 32 -16.72 -1.55 5.20
CA PRO A 32 -16.12 -1.98 6.47
C PRO A 32 -14.96 -2.98 6.29
N LEU A 33 -14.88 -3.66 5.15
CA LEU A 33 -13.81 -4.60 4.84
C LEU A 33 -12.57 -3.94 4.23
N LEU A 34 -12.64 -2.65 3.88
CA LEU A 34 -11.57 -1.98 3.17
C LEU A 34 -10.34 -1.78 4.06
N ARG A 35 -10.54 -1.29 5.29
CA ARG A 35 -9.46 -1.12 6.27
C ARG A 35 -8.74 -2.45 6.60
N PRO A 36 -9.43 -3.57 6.89
CA PRO A 36 -8.79 -4.87 7.03
C PRO A 36 -7.94 -5.30 5.83
N GLN A 37 -8.35 -4.98 4.59
CA GLN A 37 -7.58 -5.31 3.39
C GLN A 37 -6.29 -4.49 3.30
N VAL A 38 -6.35 -3.19 3.61
CA VAL A 38 -5.16 -2.32 3.65
C VAL A 38 -4.14 -2.83 4.68
N GLU A 39 -4.59 -3.21 5.88
CA GLU A 39 -3.71 -3.77 6.92
C GLU A 39 -3.12 -5.13 6.53
N ALA A 40 -3.85 -5.96 5.77
CA ALA A 40 -3.33 -7.20 5.23
C ALA A 40 -2.18 -6.94 4.22
N TYR A 41 -2.30 -5.90 3.38
CA TYR A 41 -1.21 -5.48 2.51
C TYR A 41 -0.04 -4.89 3.29
N ARG A 42 -0.28 -4.13 4.36
CA ARG A 42 0.77 -3.63 5.27
C ARG A 42 1.58 -4.78 5.84
N TRP A 43 0.91 -5.77 6.39
CA TRP A 43 1.58 -6.93 6.95
C TRP A 43 2.40 -7.68 5.90
N LYS A 44 1.87 -7.87 4.68
CA LYS A 44 2.60 -8.49 3.57
C LYS A 44 3.83 -7.67 3.17
N ALA A 45 3.69 -6.36 2.97
CA ALA A 45 4.79 -5.49 2.55
C ALA A 45 5.94 -5.47 3.58
N LEU A 46 5.63 -5.49 4.87
CA LEU A 46 6.65 -5.49 5.93
C LEU A 46 7.34 -6.85 6.11
N ASN A 47 6.61 -7.95 5.93
CA ASN A 47 7.10 -9.30 6.27
C ASN A 47 7.49 -10.14 5.04
N HIS A 48 7.13 -9.70 3.83
CA HIS A 48 7.31 -10.44 2.56
C HIS A 48 7.78 -9.48 1.44
N ALA A 49 8.80 -8.68 1.71
CA ALA A 49 9.34 -7.65 0.82
C ALA A 49 10.20 -8.19 -0.34
N GLY A 50 10.26 -9.51 -0.51
CA GLY A 50 10.87 -10.19 -1.67
C GLY A 50 9.86 -10.90 -2.57
N ALA A 51 8.57 -10.59 -2.41
CA ALA A 51 7.51 -11.11 -3.24
C ALA A 51 7.06 -10.01 -4.20
N GLY A 52 7.61 -9.98 -5.43
CA GLY A 52 7.18 -9.03 -6.48
C GLY A 52 5.68 -9.08 -6.79
N ASN A 53 5.01 -10.14 -6.35
CA ASN A 53 3.57 -10.25 -6.33
C ASN A 53 2.88 -9.15 -5.46
N THR A 54 3.47 -8.74 -4.34
CA THR A 54 2.91 -7.72 -3.43
C THR A 54 2.84 -6.35 -4.09
N TYR A 55 3.89 -5.93 -4.82
CA TYR A 55 3.87 -4.67 -5.58
C TYR A 55 2.76 -4.67 -6.65
N HIS A 56 2.67 -5.73 -7.46
CA HIS A 56 1.65 -5.82 -8.50
C HIS A 56 0.23 -5.90 -7.93
N GLN A 57 0.03 -6.63 -6.83
CA GLN A 57 -1.24 -6.67 -6.11
C GLN A 57 -1.61 -5.28 -5.58
N MET A 58 -0.65 -4.57 -4.98
CA MET A 58 -0.90 -3.23 -4.43
C MET A 58 -1.22 -2.22 -5.54
N ARG A 59 -0.50 -2.29 -6.67
CA ARG A 59 -0.79 -1.46 -7.85
C ARG A 59 -2.20 -1.73 -8.38
N GLY A 60 -2.60 -2.99 -8.50
CA GLY A 60 -3.96 -3.36 -8.91
C GLY A 60 -5.02 -2.90 -7.92
N PHE A 61 -4.73 -3.01 -6.61
CA PHE A 61 -5.62 -2.55 -5.55
C PHE A 61 -5.83 -1.03 -5.60
N LEU A 62 -4.78 -0.23 -5.76
CA LEU A 62 -4.88 1.23 -5.92
C LEU A 62 -5.70 1.61 -7.17
N CYS A 63 -5.50 0.92 -8.30
CA CYS A 63 -6.34 1.12 -9.48
C CYS A 63 -7.80 0.79 -9.20
N GLY A 64 -8.09 -0.29 -8.46
CA GLY A 64 -9.45 -0.64 -8.04
C GLY A 64 -10.09 0.43 -7.17
N LEU A 65 -9.33 1.03 -6.25
CA LEU A 65 -9.79 2.14 -5.42
C LEU A 65 -10.12 3.39 -6.24
N MET A 66 -9.31 3.71 -7.25
CA MET A 66 -9.58 4.82 -8.16
C MET A 66 -10.82 4.58 -9.02
N VAL A 67 -10.97 3.38 -9.60
CA VAL A 67 -12.13 3.03 -10.44
C VAL A 67 -13.43 2.99 -9.62
N SER A 68 -13.33 2.65 -8.34
CA SER A 68 -14.46 2.65 -7.41
C SER A 68 -14.77 4.03 -6.83
N GLU A 69 -14.08 5.09 -7.30
CA GLU A 69 -14.23 6.48 -6.84
C GLU A 69 -13.98 6.66 -5.32
N ILE A 70 -13.28 5.70 -4.70
CA ILE A 70 -12.87 5.78 -3.29
C ILE A 70 -11.74 6.79 -3.16
N LEU A 71 -10.75 6.66 -4.04
CA LEU A 71 -9.68 7.63 -4.23
C LEU A 71 -9.98 8.52 -5.43
N ASP A 72 -9.75 9.81 -5.28
CA ASP A 72 -9.71 10.69 -6.45
C ASP A 72 -8.44 10.44 -7.30
N VAL A 73 -8.42 11.03 -8.50
CA VAL A 73 -7.34 10.84 -9.47
C VAL A 73 -5.99 11.36 -8.95
N GLU A 74 -5.98 12.42 -8.14
CA GLU A 74 -4.75 13.01 -7.61
C GLU A 74 -4.20 12.17 -6.45
N GLN A 75 -5.05 11.74 -5.52
CA GLN A 75 -4.74 10.81 -4.44
C GLN A 75 -4.20 9.48 -4.99
N GLY A 76 -4.90 8.92 -5.99
CA GLY A 76 -4.48 7.70 -6.65
C GLY A 76 -3.11 7.83 -7.31
N ARG A 77 -2.87 8.91 -8.06
CA ARG A 77 -1.57 9.18 -8.70
C ARG A 77 -0.45 9.35 -7.68
N HIS A 78 -0.70 10.10 -6.60
CA HIS A 78 0.27 10.33 -5.54
C HIS A 78 0.66 9.03 -4.82
N LEU A 79 -0.31 8.16 -4.52
CA LEU A 79 -0.07 6.85 -3.90
C LEU A 79 0.67 5.91 -4.85
N HIS A 80 0.33 5.90 -6.14
CA HIS A 80 1.05 5.12 -7.15
C HIS A 80 2.52 5.53 -7.24
N GLN A 81 2.81 6.82 -7.26
CA GLN A 81 4.18 7.32 -7.34
C GLN A 81 4.99 6.97 -6.07
N ARG A 82 4.36 7.02 -4.89
CA ARG A 82 5.01 6.58 -3.63
C ARG A 82 5.26 5.09 -3.59
N LEU A 83 4.35 4.29 -4.15
CA LEU A 83 4.53 2.84 -4.28
C LEU A 83 5.70 2.52 -5.22
N GLU A 84 5.84 3.21 -6.35
CA GLU A 84 6.97 3.07 -7.28
C GLU A 84 8.30 3.44 -6.63
N ASN A 85 8.37 4.58 -5.94
CA ASN A 85 9.57 4.99 -5.21
C ASN A 85 9.96 4.00 -4.09
N SER A 86 8.97 3.32 -3.49
CA SER A 86 9.21 2.31 -2.45
C SER A 86 9.70 0.98 -3.06
N TYR A 87 9.22 0.63 -4.25
CA TYR A 87 9.71 -0.51 -5.04
C TYR A 87 11.20 -0.34 -5.38
N ASP A 88 11.57 0.81 -5.93
CA ASP A 88 12.96 1.13 -6.25
C ASP A 88 13.85 1.20 -4.99
N GLY A 89 13.24 1.46 -3.83
CA GLY A 89 13.89 1.51 -2.52
C GLY A 89 14.01 0.18 -1.77
N GLY A 90 13.59 -0.95 -2.35
CA GLY A 90 13.76 -2.29 -1.78
C GLY A 90 12.47 -3.04 -1.40
N TRP A 91 11.29 -2.55 -1.78
CA TRP A 91 10.08 -3.36 -1.81
C TRP A 91 10.09 -4.25 -3.07
N SER A 92 10.74 -5.41 -3.04
CA SER A 92 10.85 -6.30 -4.20
C SER A 92 9.83 -7.43 -4.28
#